data_AF-A0A3D2IMN2-F1
#
_entry.id   AF-A0A3D2IMN2-F1
#
_cell.length_a   1.000
_cell.length_b   1.000
_cell.length_c   1.000
_cell.angle_alpha   90.00
_cell.angle_beta   90.00
_cell.angle_gamma   90.00
#
_symmetry.space_group_name_H-M   'P 1'
#
loop_
_entity.id
_entity.type
_entity.pdbx_description
1 polymer ?
#
loop_
_entity_poly.entity_id
_entity_poly.type
_entity_poly.pdbx_seq_one_letter_code
_entity_poly.pdbx_strand_id
1 'polypeptide(L)'
;MRVLDSELMKAYARMASDGFRQGWHERNGGNLSYRMKPEEVEALQEDFSQDGEWRVIGWQAGDESAFPGLAGEYFMVSGSGKYFRNIELAPEENVCIIELNEKGDRYRIVWGLTKGGMPTSELPTHLANLEVLKARDPEIRVVYHCHPANIIALTFVLPLDSRVFTREIFEMVTECAVVFPEGIG
;
A
#
# COMPACT_ATOMS: atom_id res chain seq x y z
N MET A 1 4.42 -22.52 2.98
CA MET A 1 5.13 -21.73 4.04
C MET A 1 4.11 -20.81 4.72
N ARG A 2 4.22 -20.55 6.04
CA ARG A 2 3.31 -19.59 6.71
C ARG A 2 3.69 -18.15 6.38
N VAL A 3 2.71 -17.29 6.14
CA VAL A 3 2.91 -15.86 5.87
C VAL A 3 3.67 -15.17 6.99
N LEU A 4 3.33 -15.48 8.25
CA LEU A 4 3.98 -14.87 9.43
C LEU A 4 5.49 -15.13 9.52
N ASP A 5 5.95 -16.26 9.00
CA ASP A 5 7.37 -16.66 9.06
C ASP A 5 8.17 -16.18 7.82
N SER A 6 7.49 -15.61 6.82
CA SER A 6 8.06 -15.24 5.54
C SER A 6 8.95 -13.98 5.61
N GLU A 7 9.94 -13.90 4.73
CA GLU A 7 10.75 -12.68 4.56
C GLU A 7 9.91 -11.50 4.08
N LEU A 8 8.85 -11.76 3.30
CA LEU A 8 7.90 -10.74 2.86
C LEU A 8 7.22 -10.06 4.06
N MET A 9 6.68 -10.83 5.00
CA MET A 9 6.06 -10.27 6.20
C MET A 9 7.06 -9.48 7.06
N LYS A 10 8.28 -10.01 7.24
CA LYS A 10 9.33 -9.30 7.98
C LYS A 10 9.69 -7.97 7.33
N ALA A 11 9.82 -7.93 6.01
CA ALA A 11 10.10 -6.71 5.25
C ALA A 11 8.96 -5.69 5.36
N TYR A 12 7.71 -6.16 5.23
CA TYR A 12 6.51 -5.32 5.38
C TYR A 12 6.43 -4.70 6.78
N ALA A 13 6.60 -5.52 7.82
CA ALA A 13 6.58 -5.07 9.21
C ALA A 13 7.73 -4.11 9.53
N ARG A 14 8.91 -4.34 8.96
CA ARG A 14 10.06 -3.42 9.08
C ARG A 14 9.75 -2.05 8.49
N MET A 15 9.22 -2.00 7.26
CA MET A 15 8.84 -0.72 6.62
C MET A 15 7.82 0.04 7.48
N ALA A 16 6.81 -0.66 7.99
CA ALA A 16 5.80 -0.05 8.84
C ALA A 16 6.38 0.50 10.17
N SER A 17 7.25 -0.27 10.81
CA SER A 17 7.91 0.09 12.07
C SER A 17 8.86 1.27 11.90
N ASP A 18 9.65 1.29 10.82
CA ASP A 18 10.56 2.38 10.51
C ASP A 18 9.79 3.69 10.24
N GLY A 19 8.70 3.65 9.47
CA GLY A 19 7.83 4.81 9.25
C GLY A 19 7.19 5.33 10.56
N PHE A 20 6.76 4.43 11.45
CA PHE A 20 6.22 4.81 12.75
C PHE A 20 7.29 5.50 13.62
N ARG A 21 8.52 4.97 13.64
CA ARG A 21 9.65 5.56 14.40
C ARG A 21 10.06 6.94 13.87
N GLN A 22 9.89 7.19 12.57
CA GLN A 22 10.09 8.52 11.98
C GLN A 22 8.97 9.52 12.35
N GLY A 23 7.91 9.05 13.01
CA GLY A 23 6.76 9.88 13.37
C GLY A 23 5.80 10.14 12.22
N TRP A 24 5.84 9.35 11.14
CA TRP A 24 5.01 9.54 9.94
C TRP A 24 3.64 8.86 10.00
N HIS A 25 3.36 8.13 11.08
CA HIS A 25 2.13 7.34 11.23
C HIS A 25 1.53 7.51 12.62
N GLU A 26 0.95 8.68 12.88
CA GLU A 26 0.13 8.90 14.05
C GLU A 26 -1.19 8.14 13.94
N ARG A 27 -1.61 7.46 15.01
CA ARG A 27 -2.86 6.68 15.07
C ARG A 27 -2.95 5.70 13.88
N ASN A 28 -3.91 5.91 12.99
CA ASN A 28 -4.18 5.12 11.79
C ASN A 28 -3.81 5.88 10.49
N GLY A 29 -2.99 6.94 10.60
CA GLY A 29 -2.53 7.75 9.48
C GLY A 29 -1.50 7.00 8.63
N GLY A 30 -1.69 7.02 7.32
CA GLY A 30 -0.90 6.24 6.37
C GLY A 30 -1.39 4.80 6.15
N ASN A 31 -0.98 4.23 5.02
CA ASN A 31 -1.34 2.90 4.57
C ASN A 31 -0.32 2.41 3.52
N LEU A 32 -0.24 1.09 3.34
CA LEU A 32 0.79 0.44 2.52
C LEU A 32 0.15 -0.70 1.73
N SER A 33 0.35 -0.68 0.41
CA SER A 33 0.00 -1.79 -0.48
C SER A 33 1.23 -2.26 -1.24
N TYR A 34 1.41 -3.57 -1.27
CA TYR A 34 2.47 -4.23 -2.02
C TYR A 34 1.86 -5.25 -2.99
N ARG A 35 2.13 -5.09 -4.29
CA ARG A 35 1.75 -6.00 -5.37
C ARG A 35 2.72 -7.17 -5.42
N MET A 36 2.27 -8.32 -4.91
CA MET A 36 3.10 -9.48 -4.66
C MET A 36 3.68 -10.05 -5.96
N LYS A 37 4.88 -10.62 -5.86
CA LYS A 37 5.48 -11.36 -6.98
C LYS A 37 4.86 -12.74 -7.12
N PRO A 38 4.78 -13.31 -8.34
CA PRO A 38 4.23 -14.65 -8.54
C PRO A 38 4.89 -15.72 -7.67
N GLU A 39 6.22 -15.66 -7.49
CA GLU A 39 6.97 -16.59 -6.65
C GLU A 39 6.66 -16.46 -5.16
N GLU A 40 6.30 -15.26 -4.68
CA GLU A 40 5.87 -15.04 -3.29
C GLU A 40 4.46 -15.60 -3.07
N VAL A 41 3.58 -15.41 -4.06
CA VAL A 41 2.23 -15.98 -4.06
C VAL A 41 2.30 -17.50 -4.01
N GLU A 42 3.06 -18.11 -4.91
CA GLU A 42 3.24 -19.57 -4.98
C GLU A 42 3.78 -20.14 -3.65
N ALA A 43 4.80 -19.50 -3.06
CA ALA A 43 5.40 -19.96 -1.82
C ALA A 43 4.45 -19.89 -0.59
N LEU A 44 3.50 -18.96 -0.62
CA LEU A 44 2.59 -18.66 0.49
C LEU A 44 1.17 -19.21 0.28
N GLN A 45 0.87 -19.75 -0.90
CA GLN A 45 -0.49 -20.13 -1.31
C GLN A 45 -1.15 -21.16 -0.37
N GLU A 46 -0.36 -22.03 0.27
CA GLU A 46 -0.86 -23.01 1.25
C GLU A 46 -1.45 -22.37 2.51
N ASP A 47 -1.05 -21.14 2.85
CA ASP A 47 -1.56 -20.39 4.01
C ASP A 47 -2.75 -19.49 3.63
N PHE A 48 -3.17 -19.50 2.36
CA PHE A 48 -4.29 -18.69 1.88
C PHE A 48 -5.62 -19.45 2.04
N SER A 49 -6.62 -18.77 2.60
CA SER A 49 -8.01 -19.21 2.58
C SER A 49 -8.68 -18.84 1.26
N GLN A 50 -9.38 -19.80 0.67
CA GLN A 50 -10.17 -19.61 -0.55
C GLN A 50 -11.64 -19.29 -0.26
N ASP A 51 -12.04 -19.33 1.02
CA ASP A 51 -13.43 -19.20 1.46
C ASP A 51 -13.89 -17.73 1.62
N GLY A 52 -13.00 -16.78 1.32
CA GLY A 52 -13.28 -15.36 1.41
C GLY A 52 -14.33 -14.90 0.40
N GLU A 53 -15.29 -14.10 0.86
CA GLU A 53 -16.30 -13.49 0.01
C GLU A 53 -15.72 -12.42 -0.92
N TRP A 54 -16.16 -12.42 -2.17
CA TRP A 54 -15.84 -11.39 -3.15
C TRP A 54 -16.59 -10.09 -2.88
N ARG A 55 -15.83 -9.01 -2.66
CA ARG A 55 -16.33 -7.66 -2.34
C ARG A 55 -16.01 -6.71 -3.48
N VAL A 56 -16.94 -5.81 -3.78
CA VAL A 56 -16.77 -4.77 -4.81
C VAL A 56 -15.66 -3.81 -4.40
N ILE A 57 -14.82 -3.41 -5.35
CA ILE A 57 -13.84 -2.34 -5.16
C ILE A 57 -14.49 -1.02 -5.56
N GLY A 58 -14.37 0.00 -4.71
CA GLY A 58 -14.99 1.28 -4.99
C GLY A 58 -14.64 2.33 -3.95
N TRP A 59 -14.63 3.60 -4.35
CA TRP A 59 -14.40 4.73 -3.45
C TRP A 59 -15.62 4.99 -2.58
N GLN A 60 -16.80 4.58 -3.05
CA GLN A 60 -18.08 4.74 -2.38
C GLN A 60 -19.04 3.61 -2.75
N ALA A 61 -20.16 3.51 -2.04
CA ALA A 61 -21.19 2.53 -2.35
C ALA A 61 -21.77 2.78 -3.75
N GLY A 62 -21.87 1.73 -4.56
CA GLY A 62 -22.38 1.81 -5.94
C GLY A 62 -21.35 2.21 -6.99
N ASP A 63 -20.09 2.33 -6.61
CA ASP A 63 -18.97 2.49 -7.54
C ASP A 63 -18.68 1.16 -8.28
N GLU A 64 -18.47 1.24 -9.59
CA GLU A 64 -18.23 0.10 -10.51
C GLU A 64 -16.81 0.11 -11.06
N SER A 65 -15.86 0.64 -10.30
CA SER A 65 -14.47 0.69 -10.73
C SER A 65 -13.84 -0.69 -10.86
N ALA A 66 -12.98 -0.83 -11.87
CA ALA A 66 -12.26 -2.04 -12.18
C ALA A 66 -10.82 -1.72 -12.57
N PHE A 67 -9.91 -2.61 -12.19
CA PHE A 67 -8.48 -2.53 -12.48
C PHE A 67 -8.06 -3.77 -13.28
N PRO A 68 -8.48 -3.89 -14.56
CA PRO A 68 -8.25 -5.09 -15.36
C PRO A 68 -6.76 -5.42 -15.56
N GLY A 69 -5.89 -4.41 -15.54
CA GLY A 69 -4.44 -4.59 -15.57
C GLY A 69 -3.85 -5.26 -14.33
N LEU A 70 -4.65 -5.43 -13.27
CA LEU A 70 -4.29 -6.10 -12.02
C LEU A 70 -5.12 -7.38 -11.78
N ALA A 71 -5.95 -7.80 -12.74
CA ALA A 71 -6.83 -8.96 -12.59
C ALA A 71 -6.05 -10.24 -12.22
N GLY A 72 -6.56 -10.99 -11.25
CA GLY A 72 -5.94 -12.22 -10.74
C GLY A 72 -4.69 -12.02 -9.88
N GLU A 73 -4.25 -10.78 -9.64
CA GLU A 73 -3.06 -10.52 -8.82
C GLU A 73 -3.38 -10.45 -7.32
N TYR A 74 -2.32 -10.62 -6.52
CA TYR A 74 -2.36 -10.61 -5.06
C TYR A 74 -1.64 -9.40 -4.49
N PHE A 75 -2.18 -8.87 -3.39
CA PHE A 75 -1.67 -7.67 -2.75
C PHE A 75 -1.61 -7.84 -1.25
N MET A 76 -0.48 -7.50 -0.65
CA MET A 76 -0.34 -7.36 0.80
C MET A 76 -0.67 -5.92 1.21
N VAL A 77 -1.71 -5.74 2.03
CA VAL A 77 -2.35 -4.44 2.28
C VAL A 77 -2.59 -4.23 3.77
N SER A 78 -2.31 -3.01 4.25
CA SER A 78 -2.63 -2.60 5.62
C SER A 78 -4.14 -2.50 5.83
N GLY A 79 -4.65 -2.92 6.98
CA GLY A 79 -6.08 -2.85 7.29
C GLY A 79 -6.59 -1.43 7.57
N SER A 80 -7.86 -1.19 7.28
CA SER A 80 -8.55 0.06 7.61
C SER A 80 -8.61 0.28 9.12
N GLY A 81 -8.28 1.50 9.56
CA GLY A 81 -8.23 1.90 10.96
C GLY A 81 -7.12 1.22 11.79
N LYS A 82 -6.23 0.43 11.15
CA LYS A 82 -5.11 -0.24 11.81
C LYS A 82 -3.93 0.71 11.98
N TYR A 83 -3.08 0.41 12.95
CA TYR A 83 -2.01 1.32 13.39
C TYR A 83 -0.69 0.72 12.95
N PHE A 84 0.15 1.50 12.27
CA PHE A 84 1.45 1.02 11.79
C PHE A 84 2.33 0.50 12.92
N ARG A 85 2.27 1.16 14.09
CA ARG A 85 2.90 0.71 15.34
C ARG A 85 2.57 -0.75 15.71
N ASN A 86 1.36 -1.21 15.41
CA ASN A 86 0.89 -2.52 15.84
C ASN A 86 1.23 -3.62 14.82
N ILE A 87 1.70 -3.27 13.62
CA ILE A 87 2.04 -4.25 12.59
C ILE A 87 3.17 -5.17 13.05
N GLU A 88 4.21 -4.64 13.71
CA GLU A 88 5.30 -5.49 14.24
C GLU A 88 4.86 -6.39 15.42
N LEU A 89 3.77 -6.04 16.10
CA LEU A 89 3.28 -6.73 17.30
C LEU A 89 2.27 -7.84 16.98
N ALA A 90 1.41 -7.60 15.99
CA ALA A 90 0.37 -8.53 15.57
C ALA A 90 0.07 -8.34 14.07
N PRO A 91 0.98 -8.76 13.17
CA PRO A 91 0.82 -8.54 11.73
C PRO A 91 -0.50 -9.10 11.17
N GLU A 92 -0.90 -10.29 11.61
CA GLU A 92 -2.13 -10.97 11.21
C GLU A 92 -3.41 -10.23 11.61
N GLU A 93 -3.35 -9.31 12.57
CA GLU A 93 -4.49 -8.47 12.97
C GLU A 93 -4.56 -7.14 12.21
N ASN A 94 -3.44 -6.71 11.63
CA ASN A 94 -3.24 -5.36 11.08
C ASN A 94 -3.00 -5.34 9.57
N VAL A 95 -2.66 -6.48 8.97
CA VAL A 95 -2.37 -6.64 7.54
C VAL A 95 -3.24 -7.76 6.98
N CYS A 96 -3.57 -7.66 5.70
CA CYS A 96 -4.18 -8.74 4.93
C CYS A 96 -3.43 -8.99 3.62
N ILE A 97 -3.66 -10.17 3.05
CA ILE A 97 -3.41 -10.42 1.64
C ILE A 97 -4.78 -10.51 0.96
N ILE A 98 -4.94 -9.76 -0.13
CA ILE A 98 -6.13 -9.81 -0.98
C ILE A 98 -5.79 -10.38 -2.35
N GLU A 99 -6.78 -10.97 -2.98
CA GLU A 99 -6.76 -11.40 -4.38
C GLU A 99 -7.80 -10.60 -5.15
N LEU A 100 -7.46 -10.13 -6.36
CA LEU A 100 -8.43 -9.55 -7.29
C LEU A 100 -9.00 -10.62 -8.22
N ASN A 101 -10.28 -10.51 -8.56
CA ASN A 101 -10.91 -11.44 -9.49
C ASN A 101 -10.43 -11.22 -10.94
N GLU A 102 -10.88 -12.06 -11.85
CA GLU A 102 -10.53 -12.02 -13.28
C GLU A 102 -10.94 -10.73 -13.99
N LYS A 103 -11.84 -9.93 -13.40
CA LYS A 103 -12.25 -8.63 -13.94
C LYS A 103 -11.50 -7.45 -13.31
N GLY A 104 -10.82 -7.67 -12.19
CA GLY A 104 -10.22 -6.60 -11.38
C GLY A 104 -11.23 -5.66 -10.72
N ASP A 105 -12.52 -6.03 -10.63
CA ASP A 105 -13.60 -5.21 -10.05
C ASP A 105 -14.00 -5.64 -8.63
N ARG A 106 -13.49 -6.80 -8.19
CA ARG A 106 -13.73 -7.36 -6.87
C ARG A 106 -12.46 -7.90 -6.26
N TYR A 107 -12.41 -7.89 -4.93
CA TYR A 107 -11.36 -8.54 -4.17
C TYR A 107 -11.95 -9.50 -3.13
N ARG A 108 -11.15 -10.48 -2.71
CA ARG A 108 -11.40 -11.26 -1.49
C ARG A 108 -10.16 -11.21 -0.61
N ILE A 109 -10.36 -11.28 0.70
CA ILE A 109 -9.26 -11.45 1.65
C ILE A 109 -8.93 -12.93 1.68
N VAL A 110 -7.67 -13.27 1.39
CA VAL A 110 -7.18 -14.66 1.42
C VAL A 110 -6.31 -14.94 2.65
N TRP A 111 -5.83 -13.90 3.34
CA TRP A 111 -5.07 -14.05 4.59
C TRP A 111 -5.16 -12.78 5.45
N GLY A 112 -5.03 -12.93 6.77
CA GLY A 112 -4.89 -11.81 7.72
C GLY A 112 -6.22 -11.19 8.13
N LEU A 113 -6.13 -10.04 8.81
CA LEU A 113 -7.24 -9.39 9.53
C LEU A 113 -8.03 -10.37 10.41
N THR A 114 -7.33 -11.17 11.22
CA THR A 114 -7.90 -12.27 12.02
C THR A 114 -8.95 -11.83 13.05
N LYS A 115 -8.93 -10.55 13.46
CA LYS A 115 -9.97 -9.93 14.31
C LYS A 115 -11.07 -9.20 13.51
N GLY A 116 -11.20 -9.52 12.23
CA GLY A 116 -12.05 -8.83 11.29
C GLY A 116 -11.52 -7.45 10.87
N GLY A 117 -12.31 -6.81 10.01
CA GLY A 117 -11.98 -5.53 9.40
C GLY A 117 -11.93 -5.64 7.88
N MET A 118 -11.43 -4.57 7.25
CA MET A 118 -11.29 -4.41 5.82
C MET A 118 -9.84 -4.02 5.49
N PRO A 119 -9.37 -4.19 4.25
CA PRO A 119 -8.20 -3.46 3.77
C PRO A 119 -8.41 -1.95 3.93
N THR A 120 -7.33 -1.16 3.84
CA THR A 120 -7.39 0.32 3.90
C THR A 120 -8.55 0.89 3.09
N SER A 121 -9.20 1.94 3.62
CA SER A 121 -10.28 2.65 2.91
C SER A 121 -9.81 3.26 1.59
N GLU A 122 -8.50 3.45 1.44
CA GLU A 122 -7.86 3.99 0.22
C GLU A 122 -7.44 2.89 -0.76
N LEU A 123 -7.90 1.64 -0.57
CA LEU A 123 -7.58 0.52 -1.45
C LEU A 123 -7.83 0.83 -2.93
N PRO A 124 -8.97 1.44 -3.35
CA PRO A 124 -9.19 1.77 -4.74
C PRO A 124 -8.13 2.73 -5.31
N THR A 125 -7.72 3.75 -4.53
CA THR A 125 -6.64 4.68 -4.91
C THR A 125 -5.30 3.95 -5.03
N HIS A 126 -5.02 2.99 -4.15
CA HIS A 126 -3.80 2.19 -4.21
C HIS A 126 -3.75 1.32 -5.47
N LEU A 127 -4.85 0.65 -5.79
CA LEU A 127 -4.97 -0.18 -6.99
C LEU A 127 -4.88 0.66 -8.27
N ALA A 128 -5.54 1.82 -8.32
CA ALA A 128 -5.43 2.75 -9.44
C ALA A 128 -3.97 3.16 -9.70
N ASN A 129 -3.24 3.51 -8.64
CA ASN A 129 -1.81 3.85 -8.75
C ASN A 129 -1.00 2.64 -9.19
N LEU A 130 -1.19 1.47 -8.59
CA LEU A 130 -0.44 0.25 -8.94
C LEU A 130 -0.68 -0.20 -10.38
N GLU A 131 -1.88 0.00 -10.94
CA GLU A 131 -2.16 -0.32 -12.34
C GLU A 131 -1.39 0.59 -13.30
N VAL A 132 -1.43 1.91 -13.07
CA VAL A 132 -0.66 2.89 -13.86
C VAL A 132 0.84 2.64 -13.72
N LEU A 133 1.31 2.41 -12.48
CA LEU A 133 2.71 2.15 -12.20
C LEU A 133 3.18 0.85 -12.83
N LYS A 134 2.40 -0.23 -12.77
CA LYS A 134 2.72 -1.50 -13.45
C LYS A 134 2.81 -1.33 -14.97
N ALA A 135 1.92 -0.56 -15.57
CA ALA A 135 1.95 -0.28 -17.01
C ALA A 135 3.20 0.52 -17.43
N ARG A 136 3.70 1.39 -16.53
CA ARG A 136 4.93 2.15 -16.72
C ARG A 136 6.18 1.29 -16.49
N ASP A 137 6.22 0.58 -15.38
CA ASP A 137 7.33 -0.28 -14.97
C ASP A 137 6.80 -1.40 -14.05
N PRO A 138 6.81 -2.67 -14.49
CA PRO A 138 6.30 -3.80 -13.72
C PRO A 138 7.13 -4.12 -12.46
N GLU A 139 8.32 -3.53 -12.29
CA GLU A 139 9.10 -3.66 -11.05
C GLU A 139 8.59 -2.73 -9.94
N ILE A 140 7.82 -1.70 -10.29
CA ILE A 140 7.14 -0.87 -9.29
C ILE A 140 5.95 -1.65 -8.73
N ARG A 141 6.05 -1.94 -7.43
CA ARG A 141 5.12 -2.83 -6.71
C ARG A 141 4.59 -2.25 -5.41
N VAL A 142 5.06 -1.08 -4.99
CA VAL A 142 4.71 -0.48 -3.69
C VAL A 142 3.96 0.82 -3.92
N VAL A 143 2.85 0.98 -3.20
CA VAL A 143 2.24 2.29 -2.94
C VAL A 143 2.24 2.48 -1.43
N TYR A 144 2.88 3.57 -0.99
CA TYR A 144 3.09 3.88 0.42
C TYR A 144 2.64 5.32 0.69
N HIS A 145 1.62 5.46 1.51
CA HIS A 145 1.11 6.74 1.98
C HIS A 145 1.49 6.92 3.46
N CYS A 146 2.04 8.08 3.78
CA CYS A 146 2.47 8.42 5.13
C CYS A 146 2.31 9.94 5.36
N HIS A 147 2.51 10.38 6.61
CA HIS A 147 2.34 11.78 7.04
C HIS A 147 3.67 12.41 7.48
N PRO A 148 4.62 12.65 6.56
CA PRO A 148 5.90 13.26 6.90
C PRO A 148 5.70 14.73 7.33
N ALA A 149 5.93 15.01 8.60
CA ALA A 149 5.65 16.31 9.23
C ALA A 149 6.26 17.51 8.48
N ASN A 150 7.49 17.39 7.98
CA ASN A 150 8.16 18.48 7.27
C ASN A 150 7.51 18.76 5.90
N ILE A 151 7.13 17.72 5.15
CA ILE A 151 6.44 17.91 3.86
C ILE A 151 5.07 18.54 4.10
N ILE A 152 4.34 18.06 5.11
CA ILE A 152 3.05 18.65 5.51
C ILE A 152 3.24 20.12 5.89
N ALA A 153 4.26 20.47 6.69
CA ALA A 153 4.54 21.86 7.03
C ALA A 153 4.82 22.73 5.80
N LEU A 154 5.56 22.21 4.82
CA LEU A 154 5.83 22.91 3.56
C LEU A 154 4.55 23.24 2.78
N THR A 155 3.49 22.43 2.87
CA THR A 155 2.20 22.72 2.19
C THR A 155 1.47 23.95 2.75
N PHE A 156 1.87 24.46 3.92
CA PHE A 156 1.32 25.69 4.48
C PHE A 156 2.11 26.94 4.13
N VAL A 157 3.36 26.81 3.67
CA VAL A 157 4.28 27.94 3.46
C VAL A 157 4.76 28.09 2.01
N LEU A 158 4.69 27.02 1.21
CA LEU A 158 4.96 27.06 -0.22
C LEU A 158 3.64 27.09 -1.02
N PRO A 159 3.63 27.73 -2.21
CA PRO A 159 2.57 27.54 -3.19
C PRO A 159 2.35 26.05 -3.48
N LEU A 160 1.08 25.60 -3.52
CA LEU A 160 0.70 24.25 -3.90
C LEU A 160 0.83 24.03 -5.41
N ASP A 161 2.07 24.09 -5.88
CA ASP A 161 2.49 23.94 -7.27
C ASP A 161 3.63 22.91 -7.33
N SER A 162 3.47 21.89 -8.18
CA SER A 162 4.40 20.76 -8.28
C SER A 162 5.81 21.19 -8.66
N ARG A 163 5.93 22.20 -9.54
CA ARG A 163 7.24 22.72 -9.96
C ARG A 163 7.93 23.45 -8.82
N VAL A 164 7.20 24.23 -8.02
CA VAL A 164 7.75 24.89 -6.84
C VAL A 164 8.22 23.85 -5.82
N PHE A 165 7.38 22.90 -5.44
CA PHE A 165 7.75 21.84 -4.49
C PHE A 165 8.98 21.05 -4.94
N THR A 166 8.99 20.61 -6.20
CA THR A 166 10.11 19.86 -6.78
C THR A 166 11.41 20.65 -6.68
N ARG A 167 11.38 21.93 -7.11
CA ARG A 167 12.57 22.78 -7.12
C ARG A 167 13.10 23.03 -5.71
N GLU A 168 12.24 23.41 -4.77
CA GLU A 168 12.67 23.72 -3.41
C GLU A 168 13.27 22.48 -2.71
N ILE A 169 12.69 21.29 -2.91
CA ILE A 169 13.25 20.05 -2.36
C ILE A 169 14.60 19.68 -3.01
N PHE A 170 14.73 19.86 -4.33
CA PHE A 170 16.01 19.64 -5.03
C PHE A 170 17.11 20.59 -4.56
N GLU A 171 16.78 21.83 -4.20
CA GLU A 171 17.74 22.80 -3.68
C GLU A 171 18.17 22.49 -2.22
N MET A 172 17.30 21.84 -1.43
CA MET A 172 17.60 21.46 -0.04
C MET A 172 18.53 20.26 0.08
N VAL A 173 18.39 19.26 -0.81
CA VAL A 173 19.21 18.05 -0.80
C VAL A 173 19.57 17.65 -2.24
N THR A 174 20.85 17.72 -2.57
CA THR A 174 21.34 17.51 -3.94
C THR A 174 21.01 16.13 -4.50
N GLU A 175 20.89 15.11 -3.65
CA GLU A 175 20.56 13.75 -4.09
C GLU A 175 19.11 13.62 -4.60
N CYS A 176 18.19 14.51 -4.20
CA CYS A 176 16.80 14.44 -4.60
C CYS A 176 16.60 14.51 -6.12
N ALA A 177 17.40 15.31 -6.81
CA ALA A 177 17.36 15.40 -8.28
C ALA A 177 17.80 14.10 -8.99
N VAL A 178 18.53 13.23 -8.28
CA VAL A 178 18.93 11.91 -8.78
C VAL A 178 17.93 10.83 -8.34
N VAL A 179 17.36 10.94 -7.14
CA VAL A 179 16.44 9.93 -6.58
C VAL A 179 15.05 10.01 -7.23
N PHE A 180 14.54 11.19 -7.54
CA PHE A 180 13.24 11.39 -8.18
C PHE A 180 13.30 12.51 -9.23
N PRO A 181 13.99 12.29 -10.37
CA PRO A 181 14.22 13.34 -11.37
C PRO A 181 12.95 13.87 -12.03
N GLU A 182 11.86 13.10 -12.03
CA GLU A 182 10.54 13.53 -12.53
C GLU A 182 9.84 14.53 -11.60
N GLY A 183 10.31 14.69 -10.36
CA GLY A 183 9.77 15.61 -9.38
C GLY A 183 8.60 15.05 -8.55
N ILE A 184 7.88 15.98 -7.92
CA ILE A 184 6.73 15.73 -7.04
C ILE A 184 5.48 16.30 -7.71
N GLY A 185 4.52 15.47 -8.11
CA GLY A 185 3.26 15.91 -8.72
C GLY A 185 2.51 14.78 -9.41
#